data_AF-A0A920P095-F1
#
_entry.id   AF-A0A920P095-F1
#
_cell.length_a   1.000
_cell.length_b   1.000
_cell.length_c   1.000
_cell.angle_alpha   90.00
_cell.angle_beta   90.00
_cell.angle_gamma   90.00
#
_symmetry.space_group_name_H-M   'P 1'
#
loop_
_entity.id
_entity.type
_entity.pdbx_description
1 polymer ?
#
loop_
_entity_poly.entity_id
_entity_poly.type
_entity_poly.pdbx_seq_one_letter_code
_entity_poly.pdbx_strand_id
1 'polypeptide(L)' 'MKGIIDTLTGENKVLQVDIIHDVGKSINQRIDIGQIEGGFVQGLGWLTTEEINWNKNGNILSQALQLIKFQQRRNSRKI' A
#
# COMPACT_ATOMS: atom_id res chain seq x y z
N MET A 1 -11.69 1.02 2.41
CA MET A 1 -10.97 0.78 1.13
C MET A 1 -11.94 0.26 0.09
N LYS A 2 -11.87 0.76 -1.14
CA LYS A 2 -12.64 0.30 -2.30
C LYS A 2 -11.67 -0.20 -3.37
N GLY A 3 -11.99 -1.34 -3.99
CA GLY A 3 -11.21 -1.93 -5.06
C GLY A 3 -12.07 -2.73 -6.03
N ILE A 4 -11.45 -3.13 -7.14
CA ILE A 4 -12.02 -4.03 -8.14
C ILE A 4 -11.09 -5.23 -8.31
N ILE A 5 -11.68 -6.37 -8.68
CA ILE A 5 -10.96 -7.59 -9.01
C ILE A 5 -11.47 -8.11 -10.34
N ASP A 6 -10.56 -8.45 -11.23
CA ASP A 6 -10.85 -9.21 -12.44
C ASP A 6 -10.99 -10.69 -12.04
N THR A 7 -12.19 -11.24 -12.19
CA THR A 7 -12.50 -12.61 -11.76
C THR A 7 -11.93 -13.67 -12.69
N LEU A 8 -11.44 -13.29 -13.88
CA LEU A 8 -10.83 -14.20 -14.84
C LEU A 8 -9.32 -14.28 -14.67
N THR A 9 -8.66 -13.14 -14.42
CA THR A 9 -7.19 -13.07 -14.28
C THR A 9 -6.70 -13.04 -12.84
N GLY A 10 -7.57 -12.68 -11.89
CA GLY A 10 -7.21 -12.47 -10.49
C GLY A 10 -6.54 -11.12 -10.23
N GLU A 11 -6.35 -10.28 -11.25
CA GLU A 11 -5.77 -8.94 -11.08
C GLU A 11 -6.68 -8.06 -10.22
N ASN A 12 -6.09 -7.33 -9.29
CA ASN A 12 -6.83 -6.44 -8.41
C ASN A 12 -6.32 -4.99 -8.52
N LYS A 13 -7.22 -4.03 -8.27
CA LYS A 13 -6.87 -2.61 -8.27
C LYS A 13 -7.54 -1.88 -7.13
N VAL A 14 -6.74 -1.15 -6.36
CA VAL A 14 -7.24 -0.24 -5.33
C VAL A 14 -7.69 1.07 -5.98
N LEU A 15 -8.94 1.46 -5.73
CA LEU A 15 -9.54 2.67 -6.31
C LEU A 15 -9.56 3.83 -5.33
N GLN A 16 -9.85 3.56 -4.05
CA GLN A 16 -9.93 4.58 -3.02
C GLN A 16 -9.62 3.99 -1.64
N VAL A 17 -8.90 4.77 -0.84
CA VAL A 17 -8.63 4.48 0.57
C VAL A 17 -8.83 5.77 1.34
N ASP A 18 -9.61 5.68 2.41
CA ASP A 18 -9.80 6.77 3.37
C ASP A 18 -9.17 6.29 4.67
N ILE A 19 -8.22 7.05 5.22
CA ILE A 19 -7.44 6.70 6.40
C ILE A 19 -7.70 7.75 7.48
N ILE A 20 -8.10 7.30 8.67
CA ILE A 20 -8.14 8.11 9.88
C ILE A 20 -7.13 7.49 10.84
N HIS A 21 -6.12 8.25 11.22
CA HIS A 21 -5.05 7.79 12.09
C HIS A 21 -4.81 8.82 13.19
N ASP A 22 -4.93 8.40 14.44
CA ASP A 22 -4.61 9.25 15.59
C ASP A 22 -3.11 9.15 15.87
N VAL A 23 -2.41 10.27 15.73
CA VAL A 23 -0.97 10.40 16.02
C VAL A 23 -0.71 11.16 17.33
N GLY A 24 -1.76 11.43 18.12
CA GLY A 24 -1.70 12.29 19.29
C GLY A 24 -1.20 13.69 18.94
N LYS A 25 -0.24 14.20 19.70
CA LYS A 25 0.38 15.51 19.43
C LYS A 25 1.48 15.37 18.39
N SER A 26 1.08 15.46 17.13
CA SER A 26 1.98 15.48 15.97
C SER A 26 3.12 16.49 16.14
N ILE A 27 4.36 16.03 15.97
CA ILE A 27 5.55 16.89 15.92
C ILE A 27 5.63 17.57 14.54
N ASN A 28 5.30 16.84 13.48
CA ASN A 28 5.25 17.35 12.12
C ASN A 28 4.21 16.60 11.29
N GLN A 29 3.07 17.24 11.10
CA GLN A 29 1.91 16.64 10.40
C GLN A 29 2.24 16.15 9.00
N ARG A 30 3.16 16.81 8.28
CA ARG A 30 3.53 16.42 6.92
C ARG A 30 4.34 15.13 6.91
N ILE A 31 5.20 14.93 7.91
CA ILE A 31 5.97 13.69 8.05
C ILE A 31 5.01 12.57 8.45
N ASP A 32 4.11 12.81 9.40
CA ASP A 32 3.15 11.81 9.86
C ASP A 32 2.26 11.32 8.72
N ILE A 33 1.73 12.24 7.90
CA ILE A 33 0.96 11.88 6.70
C ILE A 33 1.80 11.01 5.75
N GLY A 34 3.06 11.41 5.48
CA GLY A 34 3.94 10.63 4.60
C GLY A 34 4.25 9.23 5.13
N GLN A 35 4.39 9.07 6.46
CA GLN A 35 4.60 7.78 7.11
C GLN A 35 3.34 6.91 7.05
N ILE A 36 2.16 7.49 7.30
CA ILE A 36 0.87 6.79 7.21
C ILE A 36 0.65 6.29 5.77
N GLU A 37 0.90 7.15 4.77
CA GLU A 37 0.76 6.80 3.36
C GLU A 37 1.78 5.74 2.93
N GLY A 38 3.05 5.90 3.32
CA GLY A 38 4.11 4.95 3.03
C GLY A 38 3.86 3.58 3.65
N GLY A 39 3.50 3.56 4.94
CA GLY A 39 3.15 2.35 5.67
C GLY A 39 1.93 1.64 5.08
N PHE A 40 0.90 2.40 4.65
CA PHE A 40 -0.25 1.82 3.96
C PHE A 40 0.15 1.15 2.64
N VAL A 41 0.91 1.84 1.77
CA VAL A 41 1.32 1.28 0.47
C VAL A 41 2.24 0.07 0.65
N GLN A 42 3.15 0.11 1.63
CA GLN A 42 4.02 -1.01 1.96
C GLN A 42 3.23 -2.22 2.47
N GLY A 43 2.30 -2.01 3.41
CA GLY A 43 1.45 -3.08 3.93
C GLY A 43 0.53 -3.68 2.85
N LEU A 44 0.04 -2.85 1.93
CA LEU A 44 -0.72 -3.30 0.78
C LEU A 44 0.13 -4.19 -0.13
N GLY A 45 1.35 -3.75 -0.47
CA GLY A 45 2.31 -4.55 -1.25
C GLY A 45 2.57 -5.92 -0.62
N TRP A 46 2.80 -5.94 0.70
CA TRP A 46 3.04 -7.17 1.47
C TRP A 46 1.88 -8.17 1.37
N LEU A 47 0.63 -7.70 1.46
CA LEU A 47 -0.54 -8.57 1.47
C LEU A 47 -1.07 -8.95 0.09
N THR A 48 -0.64 -8.28 -0.99
CA THR A 48 -1.18 -8.52 -2.33
C THR A 48 -0.18 -9.05 -3.34
N THR A 49 1.04 -8.53 -3.34
CA THR A 49 1.96 -8.70 -4.49
C THR A 49 3.34 -9.17 -4.11
N GLU A 50 3.78 -8.94 -2.87
CA GLU A 50 5.08 -9.39 -2.40
C GLU A 50 4.99 -10.84 -1.94
N GLU A 51 5.50 -11.74 -2.78
CA GLU A 51 5.66 -13.15 -2.44
C GLU A 51 7.15 -13.48 -2.30
N ILE A 52 7.51 -14.14 -1.20
CA ILE A 52 8.87 -14.65 -1.02
C ILE A 52 8.90 -16.10 -1.50
N ASN A 53 9.49 -16.31 -2.67
CA ASN A 53 9.62 -17.63 -3.26
C ASN A 53 11.01 -18.20 -3.02
N TRP A 54 11.07 -19.45 -2.57
CA TRP A 54 12.30 -20.18 -2.29
C TRP A 54 12.45 -21.36 -3.24
N ASN A 55 13.66 -21.65 -3.69
CA ASN A 55 13.93 -22.89 -4.41
C ASN A 55 14.14 -24.07 -3.43
N LYS A 56 14.15 -25.30 -3.97
CA LYS A 56 14.38 -26.53 -3.17
C LYS A 56 15.73 -26.59 -2.45
N ASN A 57 16.67 -25.71 -2.82
CA ASN A 57 18.01 -25.62 -2.26
C ASN A 57 18.12 -24.50 -1.21
N GLY A 58 17.03 -23.82 -0.87
CA GLY A 58 17.00 -22.76 0.13
C GLY A 58 17.44 -21.38 -0.37
N ASN A 59 17.52 -21.17 -1.69
CA ASN A 59 17.82 -19.84 -2.25
C ASN A 59 16.53 -19.07 -2.52
N ILE A 60 16.55 -17.76 -2.24
CA ILE A 60 15.47 -16.83 -2.57
C ILE A 60 15.44 -16.61 -4.09
N LEU A 61 14.29 -16.84 -4.69
CA LEU A 61 14.01 -16.62 -6.12
C LEU A 61 13.30 -15.29 -6.38
N SER A 62 12.56 -14.78 -5.40
CA SER A 62 11.78 -13.55 -5.50
C SER A 62 12.66 -12.31 -5.33
N GLN A 63 12.65 -11.41 -6.32
CA GLN A 63 13.05 -10.02 -6.16
C GLN A 63 11.79 -9.19 -5.92
N ALA A 64 11.55 -8.80 -4.67
CA ALA A 64 10.32 -8.12 -4.27
C ALA A 64 10.40 -6.62 -4.60
N LEU A 65 9.71 -6.22 -5.68
CA LEU A 65 9.13 -4.88 -5.82
C LEU A 65 8.13 -4.86 -6.98
N GLN A 66 6.86 -5.13 -6.69
CA GLN A 66 5.78 -4.79 -7.62
C GLN A 66 5.28 -3.38 -7.30
N LEU A 67 5.33 -2.49 -8.30
CA LEU A 67 4.94 -1.09 -8.15
C LEU A 67 3.42 -0.94 -8.12
N ILE A 68 2.85 -0.75 -6.93
CA ILE A 68 1.47 -0.26 -6.79
C ILE A 68 1.46 1.24 -7.10
N LYS A 69 0.87 1.62 -8.24
CA LYS A 69 0.67 3.03 -8.61
C LYS A 69 -0.46 3.64 -7.79
N PHE A 70 -0.13 4.21 -6.64
CA PHE A 70 -1.05 5.02 -5.84
C PHE A 70 -1.05 6.47 -6.34
N GLN A 71 -2.17 6.93 -6.92
CA GLN A 71 -2.35 8.35 -7.23
C GLN A 71 -3.14 9.03 -6.11
N GLN A 72 -2.46 9.91 -5.37
CA GLN A 72 -3.13 10.80 -4.42
C GLN A 72 -3.99 11.82 -5.16
N ARG A 73 -5.29 11.83 -4.86
CA ARG A 73 -6.11 13.03 -5.09
C ARG A 73 -5.97 13.93 -3.87
N ARG A 74 -5.21 15.02 -3.99
CA ARG A 74 -5.22 16.11 -3.00
C ARG A 74 -6.58 16.81 -3.05
N ASN A 75 -7.48 16.47 -2.14
CA ASN A 75 -8.66 17.27 -1.87
C ASN A 75 -8.39 18.13 -0.63
N SER A 76 -8.19 19.42 -0.85
CA SER A 76 -8.07 20.46 0.18
C SER A 76 -9.41 20.74 0.83
N ARG A 77 -10.06 19.74 1.45
CA ARG A 77 -11.15 20.01 2.38
C ARG A 77 -10.57 19.96 3.77
N LYS A 78 -10.25 21.15 4.29
CA LYS A 78 -10.11 21.40 5.72
C LYS A 78 -11.36 20.81 6.38
N ILE A 79 -11.15 19.78 7.20
CA ILE A 79 -12.08 19.41 8.26
C ILE A 79 -11.94 20.45 9.37
#